data_AF-A0A2Z6UTK2-F1
#
_entry.id   AF-A0A2Z6UTK2-F1
#
_cell.length_a   1.000
_cell.length_b   1.000
_cell.length_c   1.000
_cell.angle_alpha   90.00
_cell.angle_beta   90.00
_cell.angle_gamma   90.00
#
_symmetry.space_group_name_H-M   'P 1'
#
loop_
_entity.id
_entity.type
_entity.pdbx_description
1 polymer ?
#
loop_
_entity_poly.entity_id
_entity_poly.type
_entity_poly.pdbx_seq_one_letter_code
_entity_poly.pdbx_strand_id
1 'polypeptide(L)'
;MIEKRENPLNREIIEKDSLPRLDLIEEKDFDLTRLSERRLKEWSDHVLQEMGDKTRWIQSLESGIIRRDRRIEKLEIKTRELEEQLESTTNDYRKRLAQIQYELIGIRTSKAWKLAKLFERFSIIVSLSKVLYWTATGKLATKLREEKIYTELANSGLFDPEYYLMMNPDVAAAGADPLKHYIDNYLQGRNPNQCFDTLSYLQSHPDIDINPLLHYYRVQNPRGEK
;
A
#
# COMPACT_ATOMS: atom_id res chain seq x y z
N MET A 1 22.38 33.95 -6.16
CA MET A 1 21.27 34.39 -7.02
C MET A 1 19.96 34.25 -6.26
N ILE A 2 19.45 35.32 -5.65
CA ILE A 2 18.00 35.56 -5.48
C ILE A 2 17.81 37.08 -5.57
N GLU A 3 16.92 37.44 -6.47
CA GLU A 3 16.65 38.74 -7.08
C GLU A 3 15.98 39.70 -6.07
N LYS A 4 16.61 40.86 -5.79
CA LYS A 4 15.94 41.97 -5.10
C LYS A 4 15.02 42.65 -6.11
N ARG A 5 13.70 42.43 -5.99
CA ARG A 5 12.70 43.23 -6.71
C ARG A 5 12.70 44.65 -6.16
N GLU A 6 13.27 45.57 -6.93
CA GLU A 6 13.11 47.01 -6.73
C GLU A 6 11.65 47.41 -6.96
N ASN A 7 11.08 48.13 -5.99
CA ASN A 7 9.71 48.63 -6.02
C ASN A 7 9.65 49.91 -6.88
N PRO A 8 8.79 50.00 -7.92
CA PRO A 8 8.80 51.08 -8.91
C PRO A 8 8.32 52.46 -8.41
N LEU A 9 7.99 52.63 -7.14
CA LEU A 9 7.46 53.88 -6.57
C LEU A 9 8.53 54.93 -6.20
N ASN A 10 9.82 54.62 -6.32
CA ASN A 10 10.90 55.53 -5.90
C ASN A 10 11.40 56.50 -6.99
N ARG A 11 10.73 56.59 -8.15
CA ARG A 11 11.20 57.40 -9.30
C ARG A 11 10.46 58.72 -9.55
N GLU A 12 9.46 59.08 -8.75
CA GLU A 12 8.56 60.20 -9.12
C GLU A 12 8.67 61.49 -8.31
N ILE A 13 9.72 61.68 -7.48
CA ILE A 13 9.81 62.88 -6.60
C ILE A 13 10.97 63.83 -6.97
N ILE A 14 11.74 63.55 -8.02
CA ILE A 14 12.88 64.41 -8.40
C ILE A 14 12.82 64.72 -9.90
N GLU A 15 11.99 65.68 -10.29
CA GLU A 15 12.23 66.64 -11.40
C GLU A 15 10.92 67.35 -11.78
N LYS A 16 10.88 68.66 -11.49
CA LYS A 16 10.21 69.75 -12.22
C LYS A 16 10.43 71.02 -11.40
N ASP A 17 11.64 71.56 -11.43
CA ASP A 17 12.05 72.64 -12.34
C ASP A 17 11.13 73.87 -12.36
N SER A 18 11.76 75.00 -12.00
CA SER A 18 11.55 76.32 -12.57
C SER A 18 10.32 77.10 -12.12
N LEU A 19 10.48 77.86 -11.02
CA LEU A 19 9.62 79.01 -10.71
C LEU A 19 9.80 80.09 -11.80
N PRO A 20 8.76 80.52 -12.54
CA PRO A 20 8.86 81.66 -13.44
C PRO A 20 8.85 82.98 -12.65
N ARG A 21 9.62 83.96 -13.11
CA ARG A 21 9.56 85.37 -12.64
C ARG A 21 8.13 85.90 -12.76
N LEU A 22 7.58 86.43 -11.67
CA LEU A 22 6.33 87.19 -11.69
C LEU A 22 6.62 88.60 -12.21
N ASP A 23 6.32 88.82 -13.49
CA ASP A 23 6.09 90.16 -14.01
C ASP A 23 4.71 90.65 -13.54
N LEU A 24 4.67 91.94 -13.19
CA LEU A 24 3.52 92.72 -12.77
C LEU A 24 2.33 92.56 -13.74
N ILE A 25 1.18 92.10 -13.21
CA ILE A 25 -0.13 92.37 -13.82
C ILE A 25 -1.03 92.95 -12.73
N GLU A 26 -1.33 94.24 -12.92
CA GLU A 26 -2.29 95.06 -12.19
C GLU A 26 -3.72 94.51 -12.24
N GLU A 27 -4.45 94.81 -11.17
CA GLU A 27 -5.92 95.00 -11.13
C GLU A 27 -6.79 93.97 -11.87
N LYS A 28 -7.02 92.85 -11.18
CA LYS A 28 -8.38 92.33 -10.97
C LYS A 28 -8.44 91.72 -9.58
N ASP A 29 -8.79 92.55 -8.59
CA ASP A 29 -9.18 92.17 -7.22
C ASP A 29 -10.51 91.38 -7.18
N PHE A 30 -10.71 90.49 -8.15
CA PHE A 30 -11.82 89.57 -8.21
C PHE A 30 -11.35 88.21 -7.68
N ASP A 31 -11.62 88.02 -6.39
CA ASP A 31 -11.68 86.73 -5.69
C ASP A 31 -10.40 85.90 -5.58
N LEU A 32 -9.19 86.44 -5.82
CA LEU A 32 -7.93 85.68 -5.68
C LEU A 32 -7.63 85.25 -4.23
N THR A 33 -7.94 86.09 -3.27
CA THR A 33 -7.84 85.80 -1.82
C THR A 33 -8.85 84.74 -1.39
N ARG A 34 -10.09 84.82 -1.88
CA ARG A 34 -11.12 83.80 -1.62
C ARG A 34 -10.83 82.48 -2.32
N LEU A 35 -10.30 82.50 -3.55
CA LEU A 35 -9.89 81.32 -4.30
C LEU A 35 -8.70 80.62 -3.66
N SER A 36 -7.73 81.37 -3.12
CA SER A 36 -6.57 80.79 -2.42
C SER A 36 -6.96 80.23 -1.05
N GLU A 37 -7.82 80.94 -0.28
CA GLU A 37 -8.37 80.45 0.98
C GLU A 37 -9.23 79.19 0.79
N ARG A 38 -10.06 79.14 -0.26
CA ARG A 38 -10.88 77.98 -0.58
C ARG A 38 -10.04 76.76 -0.97
N ARG A 39 -9.01 76.96 -1.82
CA ARG A 39 -8.08 75.88 -2.18
C ARG A 39 -7.26 75.38 -0.99
N LEU A 40 -6.82 76.27 -0.12
CA LEU A 40 -6.13 75.91 1.13
C LEU A 40 -7.04 75.11 2.05
N LYS A 41 -8.31 75.49 2.17
CA LYS A 41 -9.29 74.75 2.96
C LYS A 41 -9.58 73.38 2.37
N GLU A 42 -9.81 73.28 1.06
CA GLU A 42 -10.04 72.01 0.35
C GLU A 42 -8.83 71.08 0.46
N TRP A 43 -7.61 71.61 0.31
CA TRP A 43 -6.39 70.84 0.53
C TRP A 43 -6.23 70.41 2.00
N SER A 44 -6.49 71.30 2.95
CA SER A 44 -6.44 70.96 4.38
C SER A 44 -7.46 69.90 4.76
N ASP A 45 -8.69 70.00 4.27
CA ASP A 45 -9.76 69.03 4.51
C ASP A 45 -9.39 67.68 3.89
N HIS A 46 -8.82 67.68 2.68
CA HIS A 46 -8.36 66.46 2.01
C HIS A 46 -7.21 65.77 2.76
N VAL A 47 -6.19 66.53 3.20
CA VAL A 47 -5.07 66.00 3.99
C VAL A 47 -5.55 65.46 5.34
N LEU A 48 -6.47 66.15 6.02
CA LEU A 48 -7.06 65.68 7.28
C LEU A 48 -7.86 64.39 7.08
N GLN A 49 -8.63 64.29 5.99
CA GLN A 49 -9.36 63.08 5.64
C GLN A 49 -8.40 61.92 5.35
N GLU A 50 -7.37 62.13 4.53
CA GLU A 50 -6.39 61.11 4.18
C GLU A 50 -5.59 60.65 5.40
N MET A 51 -5.17 61.58 6.27
CA MET A 51 -4.53 61.23 7.54
C MET A 51 -5.48 60.41 8.42
N GLY A 52 -6.75 60.80 8.53
CA GLY A 52 -7.76 60.06 9.28
C GLY A 52 -8.07 58.67 8.71
N ASP A 53 -8.05 58.51 7.39
CA ASP A 53 -8.17 57.22 6.71
C ASP A 53 -6.95 56.32 6.99
N LYS A 54 -5.74 56.88 6.90
CA LYS A 54 -4.49 56.16 7.23
C LYS A 54 -4.43 55.76 8.70
N THR A 55 -4.85 56.62 9.63
CA THR A 55 -4.92 56.27 11.05
C THR A 55 -5.88 55.10 11.30
N ARG A 56 -7.07 55.12 10.69
CA ARG A 56 -8.01 53.99 10.75
C ARG A 56 -7.44 52.72 10.14
N TRP A 57 -6.71 52.84 9.03
CA TRP A 57 -6.04 51.71 8.40
C TRP A 57 -4.94 51.11 9.28
N ILE A 58 -4.10 51.95 9.91
CA ILE A 58 -3.08 51.51 10.87
C ILE A 58 -3.73 50.79 12.05
N GLN A 59 -4.79 51.35 12.65
CA GLN A 59 -5.52 50.70 13.75
C GLN A 59 -6.11 49.34 13.35
N SER A 60 -6.63 49.22 12.12
CA SER A 60 -7.12 47.95 11.58
C SER A 60 -6.00 46.92 11.43
N LEU A 61 -4.83 47.35 10.93
CA LEU A 61 -3.64 46.50 10.81
C LEU A 61 -3.12 46.05 12.17
N GLU A 62 -2.99 46.94 13.14
CA GLU A 62 -2.57 46.64 14.51
C GLU A 62 -3.50 45.60 15.14
N SER A 63 -4.82 45.81 15.02
CA SER A 63 -5.83 44.85 15.46
C SER A 63 -5.69 43.50 14.75
N GLY A 64 -5.30 43.51 13.47
CA GLY A 64 -5.01 42.33 12.67
C GLY A 64 -3.77 41.57 13.15
N ILE A 65 -2.70 42.28 13.52
CA ILE A 65 -1.47 41.72 14.08
C ILE A 65 -1.77 41.05 15.42
N ILE A 66 -2.45 41.74 16.33
CA ILE A 66 -2.83 41.19 17.65
C ILE A 66 -3.65 39.89 17.51
N ARG A 67 -4.58 39.83 16.55
CA ARG A 67 -5.36 38.61 16.28
C ARG A 67 -4.47 37.46 15.78
N ARG A 68 -3.47 37.76 14.95
CA ARG A 68 -2.53 36.75 14.43
C ARG A 68 -1.61 36.26 15.54
N ASP A 69 -1.08 37.14 16.38
CA ASP A 69 -0.20 36.78 17.49
C ASP A 69 -0.91 35.83 18.47
N ARG A 70 -2.17 36.11 18.82
CA ARG A 70 -3.00 35.19 19.61
C ARG A 70 -3.22 33.84 18.94
N ARG A 71 -3.31 33.81 17.60
CA ARG A 71 -3.47 32.55 16.86
C ARG A 71 -2.18 31.75 16.84
N ILE A 72 -1.03 32.43 16.72
CA ILE A 72 0.29 31.81 16.81
C ILE A 72 0.47 31.19 18.19
N GLU A 73 0.19 31.93 19.26
CA GLU A 73 0.28 31.42 20.64
C GLU A 73 -0.60 30.18 20.87
N LYS A 74 -1.85 30.20 20.40
CA LYS A 74 -2.73 29.02 20.47
C LYS A 74 -2.18 27.82 19.70
N LEU A 75 -1.57 28.06 18.54
CA LEU A 75 -0.96 26.99 17.75
C LEU A 75 0.28 26.44 18.45
N GLU A 76 1.11 27.29 19.05
CA GLU A 76 2.30 26.87 19.80
C GLU A 76 1.95 26.03 21.03
N ILE A 77 0.88 26.38 21.74
CA ILE A 77 0.39 25.56 22.85
C ILE A 77 -0.08 24.21 22.33
N LYS A 78 -0.84 24.19 21.23
CA LYS A 78 -1.35 22.95 20.65
C LYS A 78 -0.23 22.07 20.08
N THR A 79 0.81 22.64 19.48
CA THR A 79 1.97 21.88 19.01
C THR A 79 2.69 21.26 20.19
N ARG A 80 2.89 22.01 21.28
CA ARG A 80 3.52 21.49 22.51
C ARG A 80 2.71 20.36 23.13
N GLU A 81 1.39 20.51 23.22
CA GLU A 81 0.48 19.47 23.71
C GLU A 81 0.55 18.20 22.84
N LEU A 82 0.53 18.36 21.52
CA LEU A 82 0.65 17.23 20.59
C LEU A 82 2.02 16.54 20.68
N GLU A 83 3.10 17.29 20.88
CA GLU A 83 4.45 16.75 21.09
C GLU A 83 4.51 15.93 22.38
N GLU A 84 3.94 16.44 23.47
CA GLU A 84 3.88 15.73 24.76
C GLU A 84 3.02 14.46 24.69
N GLN A 85 1.89 14.51 23.99
CA GLN A 85 1.06 13.33 23.72
C GLN A 85 1.80 12.29 22.88
N LEU A 86 2.55 12.73 21.87
CA LEU A 86 3.36 11.83 21.05
C LEU A 86 4.47 11.17 21.87
N GLU A 87 5.14 11.93 22.72
CA GLU A 87 6.23 11.43 23.57
C GLU A 87 5.73 10.43 24.62
N SER A 88 4.65 10.75 25.33
CA SER A 88 4.04 9.86 26.31
C SER A 88 3.57 8.54 25.67
N THR A 89 2.87 8.63 24.53
CA THR A 89 2.43 7.46 23.75
C THR A 89 3.61 6.61 23.29
N THR A 90 4.68 7.26 22.79
CA THR A 90 5.91 6.57 22.36
C THR A 90 6.58 5.85 23.51
N ASN A 91 6.66 6.49 24.69
CA ASN A 91 7.24 5.90 25.89
C ASN A 91 6.42 4.71 26.38
N ASP A 92 5.10 4.76 26.30
CA ASP A 92 4.22 3.64 26.65
C ASP A 92 4.42 2.45 25.71
N TYR A 93 4.48 2.68 24.39
CA TYR A 93 4.79 1.60 23.44
C TYR A 93 6.19 1.02 23.67
N ARG A 94 7.21 1.86 23.95
CA ARG A 94 8.55 1.39 24.29
C ARG A 94 8.56 0.50 25.53
N LYS A 95 7.83 0.86 26.59
CA LYS A 95 7.69 0.04 27.80
C LYS A 95 7.01 -1.30 27.49
N ARG A 96 5.92 -1.30 26.72
CA ARG A 96 5.22 -2.53 26.30
C ARG A 96 6.13 -3.44 25.48
N LEU A 97 6.90 -2.88 24.55
CA LEU A 97 7.87 -3.64 23.75
C LEU A 97 8.95 -4.27 24.62
N ALA A 98 9.53 -3.51 25.56
CA ALA A 98 10.52 -4.04 26.50
C ALA A 98 9.95 -5.16 27.37
N GLN A 99 8.70 -5.01 27.83
CA GLN A 99 7.99 -6.04 28.61
C GLN A 99 7.79 -7.32 27.79
N ILE A 100 7.28 -7.20 26.57
CA ILE A 100 7.07 -8.35 25.67
C ILE A 100 8.42 -9.01 25.36
N GLN A 101 9.47 -8.23 25.10
CA GLN A 101 10.81 -8.77 24.86
C GLN A 101 11.32 -9.56 26.07
N TYR A 102 11.12 -9.05 27.30
CA TYR A 102 11.46 -9.77 28.53
C TYR A 102 10.67 -11.08 28.68
N GLU A 103 9.35 -11.04 28.46
CA GLU A 103 8.49 -12.22 28.49
C GLU A 103 8.91 -13.26 27.43
N LEU A 104 9.24 -12.83 26.21
CA LEU A 104 9.74 -13.70 25.14
C LEU A 104 11.09 -14.33 25.51
N ILE A 105 11.99 -13.61 26.16
CA ILE A 105 13.25 -14.17 26.67
C ILE A 105 12.96 -15.23 27.73
N GLY A 106 12.02 -14.97 28.64
CA GLY A 106 11.57 -15.95 29.65
C GLY A 106 11.01 -17.22 29.01
N ILE A 107 10.15 -17.07 28.00
CA ILE A 107 9.61 -18.22 27.24
C ILE A 107 10.73 -18.94 26.50
N ARG A 108 11.57 -18.24 25.73
CA ARG A 108 12.64 -18.84 24.91
C ARG A 108 13.69 -19.60 25.72
N THR A 109 13.98 -19.14 26.95
CA THR A 109 14.93 -19.81 27.86
C THR A 109 14.29 -20.96 28.64
N SER A 110 12.96 -21.01 28.73
CA SER A 110 12.21 -22.06 29.41
C SER A 110 12.40 -23.44 28.79
N LYS A 111 12.20 -24.47 29.63
CA LYS A 111 12.19 -25.87 29.19
C LYS A 111 11.10 -26.13 28.15
N ALA A 112 9.93 -25.49 28.28
CA ALA A 112 8.80 -25.66 27.38
C ALA A 112 9.12 -25.21 25.94
N TRP A 113 9.81 -24.09 25.76
CA TRP A 113 10.19 -23.62 24.41
C TRP A 113 11.33 -24.45 23.81
N LYS A 114 12.27 -24.92 24.65
CA LYS A 114 13.29 -25.90 24.23
C LYS A 114 12.63 -27.22 23.79
N LEU A 115 11.61 -27.69 24.52
CA LEU A 115 10.81 -28.87 24.18
C LEU A 115 10.03 -28.66 22.89
N ALA A 116 9.34 -27.53 22.70
CA ALA A 116 8.64 -27.20 21.46
C ALA A 116 9.57 -27.27 20.24
N LYS A 117 10.80 -26.76 20.37
CA LYS A 117 11.82 -26.85 19.32
C LYS A 117 12.32 -28.28 19.06
N LEU A 118 12.29 -29.16 20.06
CA LEU A 118 12.57 -30.59 19.88
C LEU A 118 11.44 -31.29 19.11
N PHE A 119 10.19 -30.88 19.30
CA PHE A 119 9.04 -31.43 18.56
C PHE A 119 9.07 -31.06 17.07
N GLU A 120 9.58 -29.89 16.69
CA GLU A 120 9.83 -29.55 15.28
C GLU A 120 10.79 -30.54 14.60
N ARG A 121 11.83 -30.99 15.31
CA ARG A 121 12.77 -32.02 14.83
C ARG A 121 12.16 -33.42 14.87
N PHE A 122 11.24 -33.67 15.79
CA PHE A 122 10.56 -34.96 15.93
C PHE A 122 9.63 -35.26 14.76
N SER A 123 9.02 -34.24 14.15
CA SER A 123 8.26 -34.37 12.90
C SER A 123 9.12 -34.99 11.77
N ILE A 124 10.40 -34.62 11.70
CA ILE A 124 11.36 -35.20 10.75
C ILE A 124 11.62 -36.67 11.09
N ILE A 125 11.75 -37.03 12.36
CA ILE A 125 11.96 -38.42 12.81
C ILE A 125 10.77 -39.31 12.45
N VAL A 126 9.53 -38.82 12.63
CA VAL A 126 8.30 -39.54 12.22
C VAL A 126 8.20 -39.68 10.69
N SER A 127 8.72 -38.70 9.95
CA SER A 127 8.77 -38.77 8.48
C SER A 127 9.84 -39.75 8.01
N LEU A 128 11.03 -39.72 8.62
CA LEU A 128 12.13 -40.65 8.34
C LEU A 128 11.78 -42.08 8.75
N SER A 129 11.00 -42.28 9.82
CA SER A 129 10.57 -43.62 10.23
C SER A 129 9.59 -44.24 9.22
N LYS A 130 8.73 -43.44 8.58
CA LYS A 130 7.88 -43.91 7.46
C LYS A 130 8.71 -44.32 6.26
N VAL A 131 9.69 -43.50 5.87
CA VAL A 131 10.61 -43.81 4.77
C VAL A 131 11.41 -45.08 5.08
N LEU A 132 11.95 -45.19 6.30
CA LEU A 132 12.68 -46.37 6.76
C LEU A 132 11.79 -47.62 6.81
N TYR A 133 10.53 -47.48 7.21
CA TYR A 133 9.54 -48.54 7.17
C TYR A 133 9.25 -48.98 5.72
N TRP A 134 9.12 -48.04 4.78
CA TRP A 134 8.91 -48.34 3.36
C TRP A 134 10.14 -48.95 2.70
N THR A 135 11.36 -48.53 3.07
CA THR A 135 12.59 -49.18 2.58
C THR A 135 12.71 -50.60 3.12
N ALA A 136 12.47 -50.79 4.42
CA ALA A 136 12.52 -52.11 5.05
C ALA A 136 11.44 -53.08 4.53
N THR A 137 10.28 -52.56 4.12
CA THR A 137 9.18 -53.37 3.57
C THR A 137 9.18 -53.47 2.04
N GLY A 138 10.15 -52.85 1.34
CA GLY A 138 10.19 -52.80 -0.13
C GLY A 138 9.10 -51.95 -0.79
N LYS A 139 8.22 -51.31 -0.01
CA LYS A 139 7.10 -50.47 -0.48
C LYS A 139 7.53 -49.08 -0.96
N LEU A 140 8.80 -48.69 -0.76
CA LEU A 140 9.28 -47.38 -1.20
C LEU A 140 9.23 -47.24 -2.72
N ALA A 141 9.62 -48.29 -3.46
CA ALA A 141 9.65 -48.25 -4.92
C ALA A 141 8.24 -48.10 -5.52
N THR A 142 7.23 -48.74 -4.93
CA THR A 142 5.84 -48.61 -5.37
C THR A 142 5.28 -47.24 -5.04
N LYS A 143 5.55 -46.71 -3.82
CA LYS A 143 5.14 -45.36 -3.43
C LYS A 143 5.74 -44.26 -4.31
N LEU A 144 7.02 -44.37 -4.65
CA LEU A 144 7.68 -43.41 -5.55
C LEU A 144 7.14 -43.52 -6.99
N ARG A 145 6.79 -44.71 -7.45
CA ARG A 145 6.16 -44.92 -8.75
C ARG A 145 4.76 -44.29 -8.81
N GLU A 146 3.94 -44.48 -7.77
CA GLU A 146 2.61 -43.87 -7.63
C GLU A 146 2.68 -42.34 -7.66
N GLU A 147 3.60 -41.74 -6.89
CA GLU A 147 3.82 -40.28 -6.87
C GLU A 147 4.27 -39.74 -8.23
N LYS A 148 5.14 -40.47 -8.93
CA LYS A 148 5.57 -40.10 -10.29
C LYS A 148 4.38 -40.13 -11.28
N ILE A 149 3.55 -41.16 -11.22
CA ILE A 149 2.35 -41.27 -12.08
C ILE A 149 1.35 -40.14 -11.77
N TYR A 150 1.12 -39.88 -10.47
CA TYR A 150 0.23 -38.83 -10.02
C TYR A 150 0.67 -37.46 -10.54
N THR A 151 1.94 -37.11 -10.36
CA THR A 151 2.49 -35.82 -10.82
C THR A 151 2.52 -35.71 -12.34
N GLU A 152 2.83 -36.78 -13.08
CA GLU A 152 2.77 -36.78 -14.55
C GLU A 152 1.34 -36.54 -15.06
N LEU A 153 0.34 -37.23 -14.51
CA LEU A 153 -1.06 -37.06 -14.92
C LEU A 153 -1.64 -35.72 -14.47
N ALA A 154 -1.33 -35.26 -13.26
CA ALA A 154 -1.77 -33.95 -12.77
C ALA A 154 -1.25 -32.82 -13.67
N ASN A 155 0.01 -32.90 -14.11
CA ASN A 155 0.62 -31.89 -14.98
C ASN A 155 0.25 -32.05 -16.47
N SER A 156 -0.30 -33.21 -16.87
CA SER A 156 -0.68 -33.46 -18.27
C SER A 156 -1.87 -32.64 -18.74
N GLY A 157 -2.71 -32.15 -17.82
CA GLY A 157 -3.98 -31.49 -18.14
C GLY A 157 -5.04 -32.41 -18.73
N LEU A 158 -4.81 -33.73 -18.75
CA LEU A 158 -5.74 -34.72 -19.31
C LEU A 158 -6.74 -35.28 -18.29
N PHE A 159 -6.64 -34.89 -17.02
CA PHE A 159 -7.60 -35.29 -15.99
C PHE A 159 -8.44 -34.09 -15.58
N ASP A 160 -9.77 -34.25 -15.57
CA ASP A 160 -10.73 -33.23 -15.17
C ASP A 160 -11.37 -33.66 -13.83
N PRO A 161 -10.91 -33.09 -12.69
CA PRO A 161 -11.41 -33.45 -11.37
C PRO A 161 -12.91 -33.18 -11.20
N GLU A 162 -13.40 -32.07 -11.73
CA GLU A 162 -14.80 -31.66 -11.62
C GLU A 162 -15.71 -32.61 -12.39
N TYR A 163 -15.35 -32.94 -13.64
CA TYR A 163 -16.07 -33.94 -14.43
C TYR A 163 -16.05 -35.31 -13.75
N TYR A 164 -14.88 -35.73 -13.24
CA TYR A 164 -14.72 -37.03 -12.61
C TYR A 164 -15.60 -37.17 -11.36
N LEU A 165 -15.64 -36.15 -10.50
CA LEU A 165 -16.47 -36.16 -9.29
C LEU A 165 -17.96 -36.09 -9.62
N MET A 166 -18.34 -35.35 -10.67
CA MET A 166 -19.73 -35.29 -11.14
C MET A 166 -20.22 -36.65 -11.65
N MET A 167 -19.37 -37.38 -12.39
CA MET A 167 -19.70 -38.71 -12.92
C MET A 167 -19.56 -39.83 -11.90
N ASN A 168 -18.88 -39.58 -10.77
CA ASN A 168 -18.63 -40.57 -9.72
C ASN A 168 -19.04 -40.03 -8.35
N PRO A 169 -20.36 -39.95 -8.05
CA PRO A 169 -20.87 -39.42 -6.79
C PRO A 169 -20.42 -40.20 -5.55
N ASP A 170 -20.06 -41.48 -5.71
CA ASP A 170 -19.49 -42.33 -4.66
C ASP A 170 -18.12 -41.81 -4.19
N VAL A 171 -17.29 -41.38 -5.13
CA VAL A 171 -15.98 -40.77 -4.86
C VAL A 171 -16.15 -39.41 -4.18
N ALA A 172 -17.12 -38.62 -4.65
CA ALA A 172 -17.45 -37.31 -4.08
C ALA A 172 -17.96 -37.44 -2.63
N ALA A 173 -18.87 -38.39 -2.37
CA ALA A 173 -19.41 -38.64 -1.03
C ALA A 173 -18.34 -39.15 -0.04
N ALA A 174 -17.36 -39.91 -0.53
CA ALA A 174 -16.23 -40.38 0.28
C ALA A 174 -15.18 -39.29 0.56
N GLY A 175 -15.23 -38.14 -0.12
CA GLY A 175 -14.21 -37.10 -0.03
C GLY A 175 -12.82 -37.56 -0.46
N ALA A 176 -12.76 -38.58 -1.33
CA ALA A 176 -11.51 -39.14 -1.81
C ALA A 176 -10.87 -38.25 -2.90
N ASP A 177 -9.55 -38.29 -3.01
CA ASP A 177 -8.82 -37.63 -4.09
C ASP A 177 -9.22 -38.27 -5.44
N PRO A 178 -9.82 -37.50 -6.37
CA PRO A 178 -10.37 -38.06 -7.61
C PRO A 178 -9.28 -38.60 -8.56
N LEU A 179 -8.12 -37.95 -8.64
CA LEU A 179 -7.04 -38.40 -9.52
C LEU A 179 -6.41 -39.68 -8.96
N LYS A 180 -6.18 -39.72 -7.64
CA LYS A 180 -5.69 -40.93 -6.99
C LYS A 180 -6.67 -42.09 -7.13
N HIS A 181 -7.96 -41.82 -6.93
CA HIS A 181 -9.00 -42.82 -7.11
C HIS A 181 -9.00 -43.39 -8.54
N TYR A 182 -8.84 -42.54 -9.55
CA TYR A 182 -8.73 -42.97 -10.94
C TYR A 182 -7.47 -43.82 -11.20
N ILE A 183 -6.32 -43.42 -10.67
CA ILE A 183 -5.06 -44.18 -10.80
C ILE A 183 -5.20 -45.59 -10.21
N ASP A 184 -5.93 -45.74 -9.10
CA ASP A 184 -6.12 -47.01 -8.42
C ASP A 184 -7.23 -47.87 -9.06
N ASN A 185 -8.19 -47.27 -9.77
CA ASN A 185 -9.43 -47.94 -10.21
C ASN A 185 -9.76 -47.80 -11.71
N TYR A 186 -8.80 -47.47 -12.57
CA TYR A 186 -9.03 -47.28 -14.01
C TYR A 186 -9.63 -48.51 -14.72
N LEU A 187 -9.39 -49.72 -14.20
CA LEU A 187 -9.98 -50.96 -14.74
C LEU A 187 -11.49 -51.05 -14.59
N GLN A 188 -12.10 -50.21 -13.73
CA GLN A 188 -13.56 -50.10 -13.63
C GLN A 188 -14.19 -49.37 -14.82
N GLY A 189 -13.39 -48.91 -15.79
CA GLY A 189 -13.90 -48.25 -16.99
C GLY A 189 -14.41 -46.83 -16.77
N ARG A 190 -14.05 -46.20 -15.65
CA ARG A 190 -14.44 -44.81 -15.34
C ARG A 190 -13.64 -43.84 -16.23
N ASN A 191 -14.29 -42.82 -16.76
CA ASN A 191 -13.65 -41.88 -17.69
C ASN A 191 -13.05 -40.67 -16.94
N PRO A 192 -11.77 -40.31 -17.19
CA PRO A 192 -11.07 -39.22 -16.51
C PRO A 192 -11.46 -37.82 -17.01
N ASN A 193 -12.06 -37.73 -18.19
CA ASN A 193 -12.57 -36.50 -18.80
C ASN A 193 -13.66 -36.85 -19.84
N GLN A 194 -14.27 -35.85 -20.47
CA GLN A 194 -15.34 -36.02 -21.47
C GLN A 194 -14.87 -36.63 -22.80
N CYS A 195 -13.60 -36.49 -23.14
CA CYS A 195 -13.02 -36.83 -24.44
C CYS A 195 -12.25 -38.17 -24.43
N PHE A 196 -12.04 -38.79 -23.28
CA PHE A 196 -11.28 -40.02 -23.11
C PHE A 196 -12.18 -41.13 -22.58
N ASP A 197 -12.41 -42.15 -23.42
CA ASP A 197 -13.11 -43.37 -23.04
C ASP A 197 -12.11 -44.46 -22.63
N THR A 198 -12.08 -44.73 -21.34
CA THR A 198 -11.17 -45.70 -20.73
C THR A 198 -11.42 -47.12 -21.24
N LEU A 199 -12.68 -47.53 -21.43
CA LEU A 199 -13.01 -48.89 -21.88
C LEU A 199 -12.64 -49.08 -23.35
N SER A 200 -12.99 -48.13 -24.20
CA SER A 200 -12.64 -48.18 -25.62
C SER A 200 -11.11 -48.17 -25.82
N TYR A 201 -10.37 -47.44 -24.97
CA TYR A 201 -8.91 -47.43 -25.01
C TYR A 201 -8.30 -48.77 -24.58
N LEU A 202 -8.79 -49.38 -23.50
CA LEU A 202 -8.33 -50.71 -23.05
C LEU A 202 -8.66 -51.81 -24.06
N GLN A 203 -9.80 -51.75 -24.74
CA GLN A 203 -10.18 -52.72 -25.78
C GLN A 203 -9.27 -52.64 -27.01
N SER A 204 -8.85 -51.43 -27.40
CA SER A 204 -7.93 -51.23 -28.53
C SER A 204 -6.47 -51.52 -28.20
N HIS A 205 -6.12 -51.53 -26.91
CA HIS A 205 -4.78 -51.78 -26.42
C HIS A 205 -4.79 -52.86 -25.32
N PRO A 206 -5.09 -54.13 -25.67
CA PRO A 206 -5.25 -55.20 -24.67
C PRO A 206 -3.95 -55.56 -23.94
N ASP A 207 -2.79 -55.20 -24.51
CA ASP A 207 -1.47 -55.58 -23.99
C ASP A 207 -0.88 -54.57 -22.99
N ILE A 208 -1.60 -53.50 -22.63
CA ILE A 208 -1.07 -52.47 -21.73
C ILE A 208 -1.26 -52.88 -20.25
N ASP A 209 -0.15 -52.88 -19.50
CA ASP A 209 -0.13 -53.12 -18.05
C ASP A 209 0.10 -51.80 -17.26
N ILE A 210 -0.25 -50.68 -17.87
CA ILE A 210 -0.13 -49.35 -17.25
C ILE A 210 -1.45 -48.58 -17.38
N ASN A 211 -1.62 -47.56 -16.54
CA ASN A 211 -2.82 -46.72 -16.57
C ASN A 211 -3.08 -46.20 -18.00
N PRO A 212 -4.31 -46.34 -18.54
CA PRO A 212 -4.61 -46.06 -19.94
C PRO A 212 -4.44 -44.58 -20.29
N LEU A 213 -4.75 -43.67 -19.37
CA LEU A 213 -4.54 -42.23 -19.57
C LEU A 213 -3.05 -41.89 -19.59
N LEU A 214 -2.24 -42.57 -18.76
CA LEU A 214 -0.80 -42.40 -18.74
C LEU A 214 -0.15 -42.94 -20.02
N HIS A 215 -0.57 -44.12 -20.48
CA HIS A 215 -0.12 -44.69 -21.75
C HIS A 215 -0.44 -43.73 -22.90
N TYR A 216 -1.68 -43.26 -22.97
CA TYR A 216 -2.12 -42.26 -23.94
C TYR A 216 -1.27 -40.99 -23.90
N TYR A 217 -1.04 -40.43 -22.72
CA TYR A 217 -0.19 -39.24 -22.56
C TYR A 217 1.24 -39.45 -23.08
N ARG A 218 1.87 -40.59 -22.75
CA ARG A 218 3.24 -40.90 -23.17
C ARG A 218 3.36 -41.17 -24.67
N VAL A 219 2.36 -41.83 -25.27
CA VAL A 219 2.30 -42.04 -26.72
C VAL A 219 2.16 -40.70 -27.46
N GLN A 220 1.36 -39.77 -26.92
CA GLN A 220 1.20 -38.44 -27.52
C GLN A 220 2.41 -37.53 -27.31
N ASN A 221 3.14 -37.71 -26.20
CA ASN A 221 4.28 -36.89 -25.85
C ASN A 221 5.57 -37.72 -25.66
N PRO A 222 6.13 -38.28 -26.74
CA PRO A 222 7.28 -39.20 -26.67
C PRO A 222 8.59 -38.53 -26.20
N ARG A 223 8.61 -37.20 -26.01
CA ARG A 223 9.80 -36.45 -25.57
C ARG A 223 9.93 -36.35 -24.05
N GLY A 224 8.96 -36.85 -23.27
CA GLY A 224 8.95 -36.81 -21.81
C GLY A 224 9.88 -37.82 -21.10
N GLU A 225 10.53 -38.73 -21.84
CA GLU A 225 11.42 -39.77 -21.31
C GLU A 225 12.92 -39.39 -21.37
N LYS A 226 13.29 -38.14 -21.09
CA LYS A 226 14.69 -37.71 -20.96
C LYS A 226 15.11 -37.42 -19.53
#